data_AF-A0A0N8PWD6-F1
#
_entry.id   AF-A0A0N8PWD6-F1
#
_cell.length_a   1.000
_cell.length_b   1.000
_cell.length_c   1.000
_cell.angle_alpha   90.00
_cell.angle_beta   90.00
_cell.angle_gamma   90.00
#
_symmetry.space_group_name_H-M   'P 1'
#
loop_
_entity.id
_entity.type
_entity.pdbx_description
1 polymer ?
#
loop_
_entity_poly.entity_id
_entity_poly.type
_entity_poly.pdbx_seq_one_letter_code
_entity_poly.pdbx_strand_id
1 'polypeptide(L)'
;MSYRKYLELSKKYLEEGKNYLAKGDLVQTSEKVWGSVAEAVKAAADKRGWEHSRHHHLETVISRLIEETKDVELGRLYSVAERLHANFYENFATLIEVEAYIEDAKKLIEKLEKLTI
;
A
#
# COMPACT_ATOMS: atom_id res chain seq x y z
N MET A 1 17.51 -4.00 -0.20
CA MET A 1 17.40 -2.68 0.46
C MET A 1 16.86 -2.98 1.85
N SER A 2 17.40 -2.46 2.96
CA SER A 2 16.88 -2.86 4.29
C SER A 2 15.41 -2.45 4.47
N TYR A 3 14.59 -3.30 5.10
CA TYR A 3 13.18 -3.03 5.42
C TYR A 3 12.90 -1.61 5.97
N ARG A 4 13.84 -1.02 6.70
CA ARG A 4 13.73 0.36 7.21
C ARG A 4 13.62 1.40 6.09
N LYS A 5 14.39 1.25 5.02
CA LYS A 5 14.35 2.15 3.86
C LYS A 5 13.00 2.04 3.13
N TYR A 6 12.42 0.85 3.06
CA TYR A 6 11.09 0.66 2.52
C TYR A 6 10.02 1.34 3.38
N LEU A 7 10.11 1.26 4.72
CA LEU A 7 9.19 2.00 5.60
C LEU A 7 9.37 3.53 5.49
N GLU A 8 10.60 4.03 5.34
CA GLU A 8 10.86 5.45 5.09
C GLU A 8 10.24 5.92 3.77
N LEU A 9 10.38 5.14 2.70
CA LEU A 9 9.75 5.43 1.41
C LEU A 9 8.23 5.35 1.48
N SER A 10 7.68 4.36 2.19
CA SER A 10 6.24 4.23 2.42
C SER A 10 5.69 5.51 3.06
N LYS A 11 6.32 6.02 4.12
CA LYS A 11 5.93 7.27 4.79
C LYS A 11 6.04 8.48 3.86
N LYS A 12 7.15 8.57 3.11
CA LYS A 12 7.34 9.66 2.13
C LYS A 12 6.22 9.68 1.09
N TYR A 13 5.87 8.54 0.51
CA TYR A 13 4.81 8.46 -0.49
C TYR A 13 3.43 8.75 0.09
N LEU A 14 3.16 8.34 1.34
CA LEU A 14 1.90 8.69 1.99
C LEU A 14 1.76 10.21 2.17
N GLU A 15 2.82 10.90 2.58
CA GLU A 15 2.83 12.36 2.69
C GLU A 15 2.72 13.05 1.31
N GLU A 16 3.40 12.54 0.29
CA GLU A 16 3.23 13.03 -1.09
C GLU A 16 1.77 12.88 -1.56
N GLY A 17 1.13 11.74 -1.29
CA GLY A 17 -0.27 11.49 -1.61
C GLY A 17 -1.22 12.50 -0.94
N LYS A 18 -1.01 12.81 0.34
CA LYS A 18 -1.78 13.87 1.05
C LYS A 18 -1.61 15.24 0.39
N ASN A 19 -0.41 15.57 -0.09
CA ASN A 19 -0.14 16.84 -0.76
C ASN A 19 -0.84 16.94 -2.13
N TYR A 20 -1.00 15.84 -2.86
CA TYR A 20 -1.80 15.80 -4.09
C TYR A 20 -3.30 15.89 -3.80
N LEU A 21 -3.77 15.21 -2.74
CA LEU A 21 -5.17 15.26 -2.34
C LEU A 21 -5.61 16.68 -1.99
N ALA A 22 -4.77 17.42 -1.25
CA ALA A 22 -5.01 18.83 -0.93
C ALA A 22 -5.13 19.75 -2.15
N LYS A 23 -4.59 19.32 -3.30
CA LYS A 23 -4.69 20.03 -4.60
C LYS A 23 -5.83 19.52 -5.47
N GLY A 24 -6.58 18.52 -5.03
CA GLY A 24 -7.65 17.86 -5.80
C GLY A 24 -7.16 16.91 -6.89
N ASP A 25 -5.88 16.56 -6.91
CA ASP A 25 -5.30 15.64 -7.91
C ASP A 25 -5.49 14.19 -7.47
N LEU A 26 -6.66 13.64 -7.76
CA LEU A 26 -7.06 12.29 -7.34
C LEU A 26 -6.23 11.19 -7.99
N VAL A 27 -5.77 11.40 -9.23
CA VAL A 27 -4.94 10.45 -9.99
C VAL A 27 -3.58 10.31 -9.31
N GLN A 28 -2.89 11.42 -9.05
CA GLN A 28 -1.58 11.38 -8.38
C GLN A 28 -1.70 11.00 -6.91
N THR A 29 -2.80 11.37 -6.24
CA THR A 29 -3.09 10.88 -4.88
C THR A 29 -3.13 9.35 -4.86
N SER A 30 -3.83 8.76 -5.83
CA SER A 30 -4.02 7.31 -5.89
C SER A 30 -2.70 6.57 -6.14
N GLU A 31 -1.88 7.04 -7.09
CA GLU A 31 -0.57 6.46 -7.36
C GLU A 31 0.36 6.53 -6.14
N LYS A 32 0.42 7.68 -5.46
CA LYS A 32 1.30 7.86 -4.31
C LYS A 32 0.87 7.02 -3.12
N VAL A 33 -0.43 6.91 -2.86
CA VAL A 33 -0.93 6.12 -1.74
C VAL A 33 -0.77 4.62 -2.03
N TRP A 34 -1.02 4.16 -3.25
CA TRP A 34 -0.71 2.77 -3.63
C TRP A 34 0.79 2.49 -3.54
N GLY A 35 1.64 3.39 -4.02
CA GLY A 35 3.10 3.29 -3.87
C GLY A 35 3.53 3.17 -2.40
N SER A 36 2.87 3.90 -1.50
CA SER A 36 3.09 3.77 -0.05
C SER A 36 2.80 2.36 0.47
N VAL A 37 1.67 1.77 0.05
CA VAL A 37 1.30 0.38 0.39
C VAL A 37 2.32 -0.60 -0.18
N ALA A 38 2.71 -0.45 -1.46
CA ALA A 38 3.68 -1.32 -2.11
C ALA A 38 5.02 -1.34 -1.37
N GLU A 39 5.51 -0.20 -0.91
CA GLU A 39 6.73 -0.12 -0.10
C GLU A 39 6.56 -0.76 1.29
N ALA A 40 5.40 -0.62 1.95
CA ALA A 40 5.13 -1.31 3.21
C ALA A 40 5.10 -2.84 3.05
N VAL A 41 4.53 -3.35 1.95
CA VAL A 41 4.55 -4.79 1.61
C VAL A 41 5.98 -5.26 1.37
N LYS A 42 6.80 -4.49 0.63
CA LYS A 42 8.23 -4.80 0.43
C LYS A 42 8.99 -4.82 1.74
N ALA A 43 8.68 -3.94 2.69
CA ALA A 43 9.30 -3.93 4.00
C ALA A 43 9.01 -5.24 4.78
N ALA A 44 7.74 -5.66 4.80
CA ALA A 44 7.33 -6.91 5.45
C ALA A 44 7.96 -8.16 4.79
N ALA A 45 8.11 -8.14 3.46
CA ALA A 45 8.78 -9.19 2.69
C ALA A 45 10.29 -9.24 2.97
N ASP A 46 10.98 -8.09 2.96
CA ASP A 46 12.42 -7.98 3.21
C ASP A 46 12.77 -8.48 4.61
N LYS A 47 11.96 -8.13 5.62
CA LYS A 47 12.12 -8.61 7.01
C LYS A 47 12.08 -10.14 7.12
N ARG A 48 11.37 -10.81 6.20
CA ARG A 48 11.21 -12.28 6.14
C ARG A 48 12.12 -12.95 5.12
N GLY A 49 12.93 -12.18 4.37
CA GLY A 49 13.76 -12.71 3.28
C GLY A 49 12.95 -13.23 2.09
N TRP A 50 11.72 -12.75 1.88
CA TRP A 50 10.88 -13.14 0.76
C TRP A 50 11.18 -12.31 -0.49
N GLU A 51 10.98 -12.91 -1.66
CA GLU A 51 11.12 -12.21 -2.94
C GLU A 51 10.07 -11.11 -3.08
N HIS A 52 10.50 -9.93 -3.54
CA HIS A 52 9.64 -8.73 -3.64
C HIS A 52 10.05 -7.78 -4.77
N SER A 53 10.88 -8.24 -5.71
CA SER A 53 11.44 -7.43 -6.81
C SER A 53 10.49 -7.19 -7.98
N ARG A 54 9.40 -7.95 -8.10
CA ARG A 54 8.42 -7.85 -9.20
C ARG A 54 7.04 -7.51 -8.65
N HIS A 55 6.20 -6.89 -9.48
CA HIS A 55 4.85 -6.47 -9.08
C HIS A 55 4.01 -7.62 -8.52
N HIS A 56 3.98 -8.77 -9.21
CA HIS A 56 3.20 -9.94 -8.76
C HIS A 56 3.72 -10.56 -7.44
N HIS A 57 4.93 -10.22 -7.00
CA HIS A 57 5.42 -10.66 -5.70
C HIS A 57 4.64 -10.01 -4.55
N LEU A 58 4.09 -8.79 -4.72
CA LEU A 58 3.33 -8.12 -3.67
C LEU A 58 2.08 -8.94 -3.28
N GLU A 59 1.35 -9.44 -4.27
CA GLU A 59 0.20 -10.35 -4.08
C GLU A 59 0.61 -11.63 -3.33
N THR A 60 1.76 -12.19 -3.72
CA THR A 60 2.31 -13.39 -3.08
C THR A 60 2.67 -13.12 -1.62
N VAL A 61 3.26 -11.96 -1.32
CA VAL A 61 3.59 -11.54 0.04
C VAL A 61 2.33 -11.39 0.87
N ILE A 62 1.30 -10.71 0.36
CA ILE A 62 0.01 -10.56 1.07
C ILE A 62 -0.60 -11.93 1.37
N SER A 63 -0.63 -12.83 0.39
CA SER A 63 -1.14 -14.20 0.58
C SER A 63 -0.40 -14.95 1.69
N ARG A 64 0.94 -14.88 1.69
CA ARG A 64 1.76 -15.49 2.74
C ARG A 64 1.55 -14.85 4.11
N LEU A 65 1.38 -13.53 4.20
CA LEU A 65 1.08 -12.85 5.45
C LEU A 65 -0.29 -13.25 6.00
N ILE A 66 -1.29 -13.45 5.14
CA ILE A 66 -2.60 -13.99 5.55
C ILE A 66 -2.43 -15.41 6.09
N GLU A 67 -1.65 -16.27 5.44
CA GLU A 67 -1.38 -17.62 5.93
C GLU A 67 -0.67 -17.63 7.29
N GLU A 68 0.30 -16.73 7.49
CA GLU A 68 1.07 -16.59 8.74
C GLU A 68 0.23 -16.04 9.89
N THR A 69 -0.52 -14.97 9.65
CA THR A 69 -1.24 -14.22 10.69
C THR A 69 -2.68 -14.67 10.90
N LYS A 70 -3.24 -15.41 9.94
CA LYS A 70 -4.68 -15.70 9.80
C LYS A 70 -5.56 -14.45 9.67
N ASP A 71 -4.97 -13.28 9.42
CA ASP A 71 -5.68 -12.02 9.24
C ASP A 71 -6.09 -11.83 7.76
N VAL A 72 -7.27 -12.33 7.42
CA VAL A 72 -7.84 -12.17 6.06
C VAL A 72 -8.15 -10.72 5.69
N GLU A 73 -8.15 -9.80 6.66
CA GLU A 73 -8.36 -8.37 6.40
C GLU A 73 -7.21 -7.78 5.58
N LEU A 74 -5.99 -8.32 5.68
CA LEU A 74 -4.84 -7.90 4.87
C LEU A 74 -5.16 -7.98 3.37
N GLY A 75 -5.76 -9.09 2.91
CA GLY A 75 -6.12 -9.27 1.51
C GLY A 75 -7.26 -8.36 1.06
N ARG A 76 -8.24 -8.11 1.94
CA ARG A 76 -9.36 -7.20 1.66
C ARG A 76 -8.88 -5.76 1.50
N LEU A 77 -8.04 -5.28 2.43
CA LEU A 77 -7.47 -3.94 2.35
C LEU A 77 -6.52 -3.81 1.15
N TYR A 78 -5.74 -4.84 0.85
CA TYR A 78 -4.86 -4.82 -0.33
C TYR A 78 -5.67 -4.74 -1.63
N SER A 79 -6.79 -5.46 -1.72
CA SER A 79 -7.71 -5.37 -2.87
C SER A 79 -8.28 -3.96 -3.05
N VAL A 80 -8.53 -3.23 -1.95
CA VAL A 80 -8.91 -1.80 -2.01
C VAL A 80 -7.74 -0.95 -2.49
N ALA A 81 -6.53 -1.19 -1.99
CA ALA A 81 -5.34 -0.47 -2.45
C ALA A 81 -5.09 -0.66 -3.96
N GLU A 82 -5.33 -1.85 -4.53
CA GLU A 82 -5.25 -2.08 -5.97
C GLU A 82 -6.26 -1.23 -6.77
N ARG A 83 -7.38 -0.81 -6.17
CA ARG A 83 -8.29 0.16 -6.82
C ARG A 83 -7.67 1.55 -6.95
N LEU A 84 -6.80 1.96 -6.02
CA LEU A 84 -6.03 3.19 -6.18
C LEU A 84 -5.08 3.09 -7.37
N HIS A 85 -4.39 1.95 -7.51
CA HIS A 85 -3.51 1.71 -8.66
C HIS A 85 -4.29 1.70 -9.99
N ALA A 86 -5.45 1.05 -10.03
CA ALA A 86 -6.32 1.09 -11.20
C ALA A 86 -6.80 2.53 -11.50
N ASN A 87 -7.15 3.30 -10.47
CA ASN A 87 -7.58 4.69 -10.63
C ASN A 87 -6.48 5.59 -11.21
N PHE A 88 -5.21 5.31 -10.93
CA PHE A 88 -4.11 6.05 -11.54
C PHE A 88 -4.11 5.95 -13.08
N TYR A 89 -4.46 4.78 -13.65
CA TYR A 89 -4.53 4.60 -15.10
C TYR A 89 -5.87 5.05 -15.70
N GLU A 90 -6.97 4.78 -15.00
CA GLU A 90 -8.31 4.86 -15.57
C GLU A 90 -9.12 6.09 -15.09
N ASN A 91 -8.67 6.77 -14.03
CA ASN A 91 -9.29 7.98 -13.46
C ASN A 91 -10.81 7.86 -13.26
N PHE A 92 -11.27 6.75 -12.69
CA PHE A 92 -12.70 6.44 -12.54
C PHE A 92 -13.26 6.83 -11.16
N ALA A 93 -12.42 6.96 -10.14
CA ALA A 93 -12.86 7.06 -8.75
C ALA A 93 -13.22 8.50 -8.37
N THR A 94 -14.30 8.65 -7.61
CA THR A 94 -14.71 9.93 -7.04
C THR A 94 -13.85 10.32 -5.84
N LEU A 95 -13.90 11.59 -5.41
CA LEU A 95 -13.20 12.06 -4.21
C LEU A 95 -13.55 11.22 -2.97
N ILE A 96 -14.85 10.94 -2.75
CA ILE A 96 -15.32 10.16 -1.61
C ILE A 96 -14.74 8.74 -1.63
N GLU A 97 -14.69 8.12 -2.81
CA GLU A 97 -14.09 6.79 -2.97
C GLU A 97 -12.58 6.81 -2.71
N VAL A 98 -11.86 7.80 -3.27
CA VAL A 98 -10.41 7.94 -3.04
C VAL A 98 -10.11 8.17 -1.56
N GLU A 99 -10.85 9.02 -0.87
CA GLU A 99 -10.71 9.25 0.57
C GLU A 99 -10.94 7.95 1.38
N ALA A 100 -11.98 7.18 1.04
CA ALA A 100 -12.23 5.89 1.68
C ALA A 100 -11.09 4.89 1.43
N TYR A 101 -10.59 4.81 0.19
CA TYR A 101 -9.48 3.92 -0.16
C TYR A 101 -8.18 4.32 0.54
N ILE A 102 -7.96 5.62 0.78
CA ILE A 102 -6.80 6.12 1.54
C ILE A 102 -6.87 5.67 3.00
N GLU A 103 -8.03 5.71 3.64
CA GLU A 103 -8.17 5.23 5.02
C GLU A 103 -7.91 3.72 5.13
N ASP A 104 -8.42 2.93 4.18
CA ASP A 104 -8.13 1.50 4.11
C ASP A 104 -6.64 1.22 3.85
N ALA A 105 -6.01 1.99 2.97
CA ALA A 105 -4.57 1.90 2.72
C ALA A 105 -3.73 2.23 3.96
N LYS A 106 -4.10 3.28 4.71
CA LYS A 106 -3.43 3.63 5.99
C LYS A 106 -3.55 2.50 7.00
N LYS A 107 -4.74 1.90 7.14
CA LYS A 107 -4.97 0.75 8.03
C LYS A 107 -4.12 -0.46 7.63
N LEU A 108 -3.98 -0.72 6.33
CA LEU A 108 -3.10 -1.78 5.84
C LEU A 108 -1.64 -1.50 6.16
N ILE A 109 -1.16 -0.28 5.92
CA ILE A 109 0.22 0.13 6.22
C ILE A 109 0.52 -0.07 7.71
N GLU A 110 -0.38 0.36 8.61
CA GLU A 110 -0.19 0.19 10.06
C GLU A 110 -0.05 -1.29 10.44
N LYS A 111 -0.86 -2.18 9.85
CA LYS A 111 -0.74 -3.63 10.07
C LYS A 111 0.60 -4.17 9.56
N LEU A 112 1.01 -3.78 8.35
CA LEU A 112 2.28 -4.20 7.76
C LEU A 112 3.48 -3.71 8.56
N GLU A 113 3.44 -2.48 9.08
CA GLU A 113 4.46 -1.93 9.98
C GLU A 113 4.61 -2.79 11.25
N LYS A 114 3.49 -3.17 11.89
CA LYS A 114 3.49 -4.07 13.07
C LYS A 114 4.09 -5.44 12.77
N LEU A 115 3.98 -5.92 11.53
CA LEU A 115 4.57 -7.19 11.08
C LEU A 115 6.05 -7.08 10.67
N THR A 116 6.62 -5.87 10.69
CA THR A 116 7.97 -5.56 10.19
C THR A 116 8.94 -5.16 11.31
N ILE A 117 8.43 -4.66 12.44
CA ILE A 117 9.22 -4.23 13.60
C ILE A 117 9.60 -5.43 14.46
#